data_AF-A0A2N2DAP2-F1
#
_entry.id   AF-A0A2N2DAP2-F1
#
_cell.length_a   1.000
_cell.length_b   1.000
_cell.length_c   1.000
_cell.angle_alpha   90.00
_cell.angle_beta   90.00
_cell.angle_gamma   90.00
#
_symmetry.space_group_name_H-M   'P 1'
#
loop_
_entity.id
_entity.type
_entity.pdbx_description
1 polymer ?
#
loop_
_entity_poly.entity_id
_entity_poly.type
_entity_poly.pdbx_seq_one_letter_code
_entity_poly.pdbx_strand_id
1 'polypeptide(L)'
;HLNVLNNLGNQIEPILKNKLNLELTNYLAERDFNQFEIGIIQCKTNWNDNAQIPMLWDMIYSAGGFRRRNITIGRNGYNIQNAQSFSYSFVTVPSNQNTEYKPNGVAVKRVTNLSGGNYWGNPSVQNVAKSLKEIFTNNFQSGSRTGLRTDIRTAIPKLAVNNALSYFGLY
;
A
#
# COMPACT_ATOMS: atom_id res chain seq x y z
N HIS A 1 11.69 -25.24 -9.15
CA HIS A 1 12.33 -25.23 -7.83
C HIS A 1 13.03 -23.89 -7.63
N LEU A 2 12.66 -23.13 -6.60
CA LEU A 2 13.37 -21.91 -6.21
C LEU A 2 14.64 -22.33 -5.47
N ASN A 3 15.80 -22.22 -6.12
CA ASN A 3 17.10 -22.42 -5.48
C ASN A 3 17.60 -21.08 -4.95
N VAL A 4 17.39 -20.85 -3.65
CA VAL A 4 17.79 -19.60 -2.99
C VAL A 4 18.83 -19.94 -1.92
N LEU A 5 19.99 -19.31 -2.05
CA LEU A 5 21.10 -19.43 -1.11
C LEU A 5 21.04 -18.26 -0.13
N ASN A 6 21.24 -18.54 1.15
CA ASN A 6 21.38 -17.51 2.18
C ASN A 6 22.76 -16.83 2.09
N ASN A 7 22.98 -15.79 2.90
CA ASN A 7 24.26 -15.06 2.96
C ASN A 7 25.47 -15.91 3.41
N LEU A 8 25.23 -17.14 3.88
CA LEU A 8 26.25 -18.10 4.32
C LEU A 8 26.48 -19.24 3.31
N GLY A 9 25.82 -19.20 2.14
CA GLY A 9 25.93 -20.22 1.10
C GLY A 9 25.07 -21.48 1.35
N ASN A 10 24.25 -21.51 2.39
CA ASN A 10 23.32 -22.62 2.63
C ASN A 10 22.05 -22.44 1.82
N GLN A 11 21.57 -23.54 1.23
CA GLN A 11 20.30 -23.58 0.53
C GLN A 11 19.14 -23.49 1.52
N ILE A 12 18.24 -22.52 1.30
CA ILE A 12 17.01 -22.41 2.07
C ILE A 12 15.93 -23.23 1.34
N GLU A 13 15.43 -24.26 2.00
CA GLU A 13 14.34 -25.08 1.48
C GLU A 13 13.05 -24.24 1.35
N PRO A 14 12.37 -24.24 0.19
CA PRO A 14 11.18 -23.42 -0.03
C PRO A 14 9.95 -23.92 0.71
N ILE A 15 9.89 -25.21 1.02
CA ILE A 15 8.75 -25.84 1.68
C ILE A 15 9.27 -26.59 2.91
N LEU A 16 8.79 -26.19 4.09
CA LEU A 16 9.01 -26.92 5.35
C LEU A 16 7.68 -27.48 5.81
N LYS A 17 7.60 -28.81 6.00
CA LYS A 17 6.39 -29.49 6.50
C LYS A 17 5.11 -29.10 5.73
N ASN A 18 5.19 -29.10 4.40
CA ASN A 18 4.08 -28.74 3.50
C ASN A 18 3.59 -27.28 3.61
N LYS A 19 4.37 -26.39 4.23
CA LYS A 19 4.10 -24.96 4.34
C LYS A 19 5.25 -24.17 3.73
N LEU A 20 4.93 -22.99 3.19
CA LEU A 20 5.93 -22.04 2.70
C LEU A 20 6.89 -21.68 3.84
N ASN A 21 8.19 -21.78 3.57
CA ASN A 21 9.21 -21.39 4.54
C ASN A 21 9.21 -19.87 4.73
N LEU A 22 8.93 -19.43 5.97
CA LEU A 22 8.96 -18.02 6.36
C LEU A 22 10.36 -17.43 6.25
N GLU A 23 11.42 -18.21 6.51
CA GLU A 23 12.81 -17.75 6.40
C GLU A 23 13.17 -17.42 4.95
N LEU A 24 12.72 -18.26 4.00
CA LEU A 24 12.91 -17.98 2.58
C LEU A 24 12.18 -16.70 2.18
N THR A 25 10.94 -16.54 2.63
CA THR A 25 10.12 -15.37 2.31
C THR A 25 10.72 -14.09 2.87
N ASN A 26 11.21 -14.14 4.12
CA ASN A 26 11.89 -13.02 4.76
C ASN A 26 13.18 -12.67 4.01
N TYR A 27 13.98 -13.66 3.63
CA TYR A 27 15.22 -13.43 2.88
C TYR A 27 14.97 -12.80 1.50
N LEU A 28 13.97 -13.29 0.77
CA LEU A 28 13.58 -12.71 -0.52
C LEU A 28 13.04 -11.29 -0.35
N ALA A 29 12.19 -11.06 0.66
CA ALA A 29 11.67 -9.74 0.98
C ALA A 29 12.76 -8.77 1.40
N GLU A 30 13.80 -9.24 2.09
CA GLU A 30 14.95 -8.46 2.49
C GLU A 30 15.81 -8.06 1.28
N ARG A 31 16.14 -9.04 0.42
CA ARG A 31 16.96 -8.83 -0.78
C ARG A 31 16.30 -7.89 -1.77
N ASP A 32 15.00 -8.06 -2.01
CA ASP A 32 14.26 -7.35 -3.06
C ASP A 32 13.43 -6.17 -2.49
N PHE A 33 13.69 -5.75 -1.24
CA PHE A 33 12.95 -4.69 -0.55
C PHE A 33 12.89 -3.38 -1.36
N ASN A 34 13.95 -3.08 -2.10
CA ASN A 34 14.06 -1.89 -2.94
C ASN A 34 13.13 -1.90 -4.15
N GLN A 35 12.56 -3.04 -4.53
CA GLN A 35 11.57 -3.18 -5.60
C GLN A 35 10.13 -3.07 -5.08
N PHE A 36 9.94 -2.93 -3.77
CA PHE A 36 8.61 -2.84 -3.20
C PHE A 36 8.03 -1.45 -3.35
N GLU A 37 6.76 -1.40 -3.74
CA GLU A 37 5.94 -0.19 -3.68
C GLU A 37 4.97 -0.33 -2.52
N ILE A 38 5.03 0.61 -1.58
CA ILE A 38 4.24 0.59 -0.34
C ILE A 38 3.22 1.71 -0.42
N GLY A 39 1.93 1.36 -0.46
CA GLY A 39 0.85 2.33 -0.36
C GLY A 39 0.01 2.12 0.88
N ILE A 40 -0.05 3.13 1.75
CA ILE A 40 -0.88 3.11 2.95
C ILE A 40 -2.21 3.77 2.63
N ILE A 41 -3.31 3.07 2.88
CA ILE A 41 -4.67 3.62 2.78
C ILE A 41 -5.23 3.76 4.19
N GLN A 42 -5.34 5.00 4.67
CA GLN A 42 -5.95 5.28 5.96
C GLN A 42 -7.43 5.61 5.79
N CYS A 43 -8.30 4.81 6.39
CA CYS A 43 -9.74 5.05 6.42
C CYS A 43 -10.16 5.74 7.72
N LYS A 44 -10.88 6.86 7.63
CA LYS A 44 -11.50 7.56 8.76
C LYS A 44 -12.97 7.91 8.48
N THR A 45 -13.73 8.26 9.52
CA THR A 45 -15.18 8.51 9.42
C THR A 45 -15.56 9.99 9.45
N ASN A 46 -14.65 10.89 9.87
CA ASN A 46 -14.92 12.33 9.95
C ASN A 46 -13.85 13.11 9.19
N TRP A 47 -14.24 13.97 8.26
CA TRP A 47 -13.32 14.74 7.43
C TRP A 47 -12.61 15.85 8.20
N ASN A 48 -13.35 16.61 9.03
CA ASN A 48 -12.87 17.89 9.55
C ASN A 48 -11.76 17.71 10.60
N ASP A 49 -11.94 16.76 11.52
CA ASP A 49 -10.97 16.49 12.58
C ASP A 49 -9.79 15.65 12.11
N ASN A 50 -9.94 14.90 11.00
CA ASN A 50 -8.90 14.02 10.51
C ASN A 50 -8.05 14.62 9.39
N ALA A 51 -8.39 15.78 8.79
CA ALA A 51 -7.59 16.38 7.71
C ALA A 51 -6.17 16.80 8.14
N GLN A 52 -5.94 17.05 9.43
CA GLN A 52 -4.62 17.44 9.95
C GLN A 52 -3.65 16.26 10.08
N ILE A 53 -4.17 15.06 10.35
CA ILE A 53 -3.36 13.86 10.60
C ILE A 53 -2.59 13.42 9.35
N PRO A 54 -3.19 13.34 8.14
CA PRO A 54 -2.48 13.08 6.90
C PRO A 54 -1.40 14.12 6.58
N MET A 55 -1.65 15.41 6.82
CA MET A 55 -0.64 16.46 6.58
C MET A 55 0.58 16.28 7.49
N LEU A 56 0.36 15.88 8.74
CA LEU A 56 1.44 15.62 9.69
C LEU A 56 2.23 14.36 9.31
N TRP A 57 1.55 13.30 8.88
CA TRP A 57 2.21 12.09 8.40
C TRP A 57 2.97 12.32 7.11
N ASP A 58 2.40 13.08 6.17
CA ASP A 58 3.08 13.48 4.93
C ASP A 58 4.37 14.24 5.22
N MET A 59 4.35 15.18 6.16
CA MET A 59 5.55 15.86 6.63
C MET A 59 6.55 14.89 7.27
N ILE A 60 6.11 13.95 8.12
CA ILE A 60 6.98 12.97 8.76
C ILE A 60 7.66 12.09 7.70
N TYR A 61 6.88 11.49 6.80
CA TYR A 61 7.36 10.60 5.75
C TYR A 61 8.27 11.31 4.74
N SER A 62 7.94 12.54 4.34
CA SER A 62 8.77 13.37 3.46
C SER A 62 10.08 13.82 4.13
N ALA A 63 10.05 14.13 5.42
CA ALA A 63 11.24 14.55 6.17
C ALA A 63 12.18 13.38 6.55
N GLY A 64 11.77 12.12 6.35
CA GLY A 64 12.54 10.95 6.77
C GLY A 64 12.61 10.79 8.30
N GLY A 65 11.68 11.41 9.02
CA GLY A 65 11.61 11.41 10.48
C GLY A 65 12.24 12.64 11.15
N PHE A 66 11.97 12.81 12.45
CA PHE A 66 12.48 13.92 13.24
C PHE A 66 13.54 13.43 14.23
N ARG A 67 14.82 13.54 13.85
CA ARG A 67 15.96 13.08 14.66
C ARG A 67 16.02 13.69 16.07
N ARG A 68 15.50 14.92 16.26
CA ARG A 68 15.43 15.60 17.57
C ARG A 68 14.27 15.14 18.46
N ARG A 69 13.30 14.38 17.94
CA ARG A 69 12.10 13.91 18.68
C ARG A 69 12.02 12.38 18.80
N ASN A 70 13.10 11.65 18.52
CA ASN A 70 13.15 10.18 18.49
C ASN A 70 12.11 9.53 17.55
N ILE A 71 11.63 10.25 16.53
CA ILE A 71 10.72 9.70 15.53
C ILE A 71 11.59 9.28 14.35
N THR A 72 11.93 8.00 14.28
CA THR A 72 12.66 7.38 13.17
C THR A 72 11.71 6.60 12.30
N ILE A 73 11.91 6.70 10.98
CA ILE A 73 11.12 5.96 10.01
C ILE A 73 12.01 4.84 9.48
N GLY A 74 11.58 3.61 9.71
CA GLY A 74 12.38 2.44 9.43
C GLY A 74 13.07 1.84 10.66
N ARG A 75 13.44 0.56 10.55
CA ARG A 75 14.10 -0.23 11.60
C ARG A 75 15.08 -1.21 10.95
N ASN A 76 16.19 -1.47 11.62
CA ASN A 76 17.21 -2.45 11.18
C ASN A 76 17.76 -2.18 9.76
N GLY A 77 17.96 -0.91 9.39
CA GLY A 77 18.50 -0.53 8.07
C GLY A 77 17.45 -0.43 6.95
N TYR A 78 16.21 -0.87 7.20
CA TYR A 78 15.09 -0.74 6.26
C TYR A 78 14.31 0.54 6.55
N ASN A 79 14.34 1.49 5.62
CA ASN A 79 13.56 2.73 5.65
C ASN A 79 12.56 2.71 4.49
N ILE A 80 11.38 3.33 4.66
CA ILE A 80 10.41 3.52 3.56
C ILE A 80 11.02 4.27 2.37
N GLN A 81 12.06 5.07 2.58
CA GLN A 81 12.80 5.76 1.52
C GLN A 81 13.64 4.81 0.65
N ASN A 82 13.91 3.60 1.14
CA ASN A 82 14.66 2.60 0.39
C ASN A 82 13.74 1.74 -0.50
N ALA A 83 12.43 1.87 -0.35
CA ALA A 83 11.44 1.22 -1.21
C ALA A 83 11.33 1.98 -2.55
N GLN A 84 10.88 1.30 -3.61
CA GLN A 84 10.74 1.87 -4.95
C GLN A 84 9.78 3.07 -4.96
N SER A 85 8.69 2.96 -4.21
CA SER A 85 7.69 4.02 -4.07
C SER A 85 6.99 3.91 -2.74
N PHE A 86 6.70 5.06 -2.12
CA PHE A 86 5.87 5.16 -0.93
C PHE A 86 4.74 6.15 -1.19
N SER A 87 3.51 5.71 -1.00
CA SER A 87 2.33 6.57 -1.12
C SER A 87 1.48 6.50 0.15
N TYR A 88 0.94 7.64 0.55
CA TYR A 88 -0.01 7.74 1.65
C TYR A 88 -1.32 8.32 1.14
N SER A 89 -2.39 7.54 1.26
CA SER A 89 -3.72 7.92 0.82
C SER A 89 -4.65 8.04 2.01
N PHE A 90 -5.29 9.18 2.13
CA PHE A 90 -6.39 9.39 3.06
C PHE A 90 -7.72 9.05 2.39
N VAL A 91 -8.59 8.34 3.11
CA VAL A 91 -9.94 8.00 2.68
C VAL A 91 -10.88 8.30 3.83
N THR A 92 -11.99 8.97 3.53
CA THR A 92 -13.01 9.20 4.53
C THR A 92 -14.39 8.79 4.07
N VAL A 93 -15.20 8.34 5.04
CA VAL A 93 -16.64 8.20 4.84
C VAL A 93 -17.26 9.58 5.06
N PRO A 94 -18.11 10.10 4.16
CA PRO A 94 -18.88 11.31 4.40
C PRO A 94 -20.04 11.00 5.36
N SER A 95 -19.74 10.61 6.61
CA SER A 95 -20.73 10.19 7.61
C SER A 95 -21.33 11.34 8.41
N ASN A 96 -20.83 12.56 8.25
CA ASN A 96 -21.38 13.72 8.95
C ASN A 96 -22.72 14.08 8.30
N GLN A 97 -23.82 13.73 8.97
CA GLN A 97 -25.17 14.17 8.58
C GLN A 97 -25.15 15.70 8.39
N ASN A 98 -25.61 16.19 7.24
CA ASN A 98 -25.70 17.61 6.86
C ASN A 98 -24.39 18.37 6.55
N THR A 99 -23.27 17.70 6.25
CA THR A 99 -22.08 18.43 5.79
C THR A 99 -21.90 18.32 4.27
N GLU A 100 -22.39 19.31 3.53
CA GLU A 100 -21.99 19.50 2.12
C GLU A 100 -20.57 20.03 2.07
N TYR A 101 -19.63 19.20 1.62
CA TYR A 101 -18.24 19.62 1.43
C TYR A 101 -18.13 20.51 0.18
N LYS A 102 -18.02 21.82 0.42
CA LYS A 102 -17.81 22.81 -0.65
C LYS A 102 -16.37 22.72 -1.17
N PRO A 103 -16.14 22.90 -2.48
CA PRO A 103 -14.79 22.96 -3.06
C PRO A 103 -13.83 23.94 -2.37
N ASN A 104 -14.37 25.06 -1.87
CA ASN A 104 -13.61 26.09 -1.18
C ASN A 104 -13.47 25.84 0.33
N GLY A 105 -14.00 24.74 0.85
CA GLY A 105 -13.90 24.38 2.26
C GLY A 105 -12.44 24.13 2.64
N VAL A 106 -12.02 24.69 3.78
CA VAL A 106 -10.65 24.53 4.29
C VAL A 106 -10.29 23.06 4.46
N ALA A 107 -11.25 22.25 4.94
CA ALA A 107 -11.07 20.82 5.12
C ALA A 107 -10.81 20.09 3.79
N VAL A 108 -11.47 20.50 2.69
CA VAL A 108 -11.27 19.96 1.33
C VAL A 108 -9.89 20.36 0.79
N LYS A 109 -9.54 21.65 0.87
CA LYS A 109 -8.25 22.16 0.39
C LYS A 109 -7.05 21.51 1.07
N ARG A 110 -7.15 21.20 2.37
CA ARG A 110 -6.07 20.54 3.15
C ARG A 110 -5.71 19.15 2.63
N VAL A 111 -6.69 18.39 2.12
CA VAL A 111 -6.48 17.01 1.66
C VAL A 111 -6.52 16.87 0.13
N THR A 112 -6.65 17.97 -0.61
CA THR A 112 -6.73 17.97 -2.09
C THR A 112 -5.47 17.36 -2.70
N ASN A 113 -4.29 17.64 -2.12
CA ASN A 113 -3.00 17.15 -2.60
C ASN A 113 -2.59 15.80 -1.98
N LEU A 114 -3.35 15.28 -1.01
CA LEU A 114 -3.01 14.08 -0.22
C LEU A 114 -3.92 12.88 -0.49
N SER A 115 -4.68 12.89 -1.59
CA SER A 115 -5.76 11.92 -1.78
C SER A 115 -5.51 10.91 -2.89
N GLY A 116 -5.50 9.63 -2.51
CA GLY A 116 -5.76 8.51 -3.41
C GLY A 116 -7.24 8.34 -3.74
N GLY A 117 -8.12 9.10 -3.08
CA GLY A 117 -9.57 9.01 -3.21
C GLY A 117 -10.21 9.18 -1.85
N ASN A 118 -10.65 10.39 -1.52
CA ASN A 118 -11.18 10.70 -0.19
C ASN A 118 -12.62 10.18 0.03
N TYR A 119 -13.32 9.69 -1.00
CA TYR A 119 -14.68 9.19 -0.88
C TYR A 119 -14.78 7.68 -0.96
N TRP A 120 -15.11 7.06 0.18
CA TRP A 120 -15.56 5.68 0.21
C TRP A 120 -17.02 5.59 -0.28
N GLY A 121 -17.28 4.73 -1.25
CA GLY A 121 -18.63 4.40 -1.72
C GLY A 121 -19.34 5.46 -2.57
N ASN A 122 -18.79 6.67 -2.70
CA ASN A 122 -19.36 7.76 -3.50
C ASN A 122 -18.56 8.02 -4.79
N PRO A 123 -19.21 8.54 -5.86
CA PRO A 123 -18.52 8.98 -7.06
C PRO A 123 -17.65 10.21 -6.78
N SER A 124 -16.67 10.45 -7.65
CA SER A 124 -15.81 11.64 -7.59
C SER A 124 -16.64 12.92 -7.76
N VAL A 125 -16.38 13.90 -6.91
CA VAL A 125 -16.96 15.25 -7.00
C VAL A 125 -15.84 16.22 -7.30
N GLN A 126 -15.97 16.94 -8.42
CA GLN A 126 -14.93 17.85 -8.90
C GLN A 126 -14.58 18.89 -7.83
N ASN A 127 -13.28 19.08 -7.62
CA ASN A 127 -12.72 20.01 -6.62
C ASN A 127 -13.11 19.71 -5.16
N VAL A 128 -13.65 18.52 -4.85
CA VAL A 128 -14.03 18.13 -3.49
C VAL A 128 -13.32 16.84 -3.07
N ALA A 129 -13.55 15.75 -3.80
CA ALA A 129 -13.03 14.44 -3.44
C ALA A 129 -13.05 13.51 -4.65
N LYS A 130 -12.01 12.68 -4.77
CA LYS A 130 -12.02 11.55 -5.70
C LYS A 130 -12.64 10.31 -5.04
N SER A 131 -13.30 9.48 -5.84
CA SER A 131 -13.76 8.17 -5.41
C SER A 131 -12.58 7.28 -5.09
N LEU A 132 -12.65 6.52 -3.99
CA LEU A 132 -11.64 5.52 -3.66
C LEU A 132 -11.45 4.50 -4.79
N LYS A 133 -12.50 4.20 -5.56
CA LYS A 133 -12.41 3.22 -6.65
C LYS A 133 -11.33 3.57 -7.68
N GLU A 134 -11.04 4.86 -7.83
CA GLU A 134 -10.03 5.36 -8.77
C GLU A 134 -8.60 5.25 -8.22
N ILE A 135 -8.42 4.91 -6.93
CA ILE A 135 -7.09 4.82 -6.31
C ILE A 135 -6.20 3.80 -7.01
N PHE A 136 -6.78 2.68 -7.42
CA PHE A 136 -6.06 1.58 -8.03
C PHE A 136 -5.59 1.91 -9.44
N THR A 137 -6.32 2.77 -10.15
CA THR A 137 -5.95 3.23 -11.48
C THR A 137 -4.93 4.36 -11.41
N ASN A 138 -4.98 5.21 -10.37
CA ASN A 138 -4.15 6.41 -10.28
C ASN A 138 -2.84 6.19 -9.50
N ASN A 139 -2.92 5.56 -8.32
CA ASN A 139 -1.80 5.47 -7.37
C ASN A 139 -1.13 4.09 -7.39
N PHE A 140 -1.86 3.05 -7.80
CA PHE A 140 -1.36 1.67 -7.84
C PHE A 140 -1.31 1.11 -9.26
N GLN A 141 -1.17 1.98 -10.27
CA GLN A 141 -1.17 1.56 -11.68
C GLN A 141 -0.02 0.60 -11.97
N SER A 142 1.18 0.90 -11.46
CA SER A 142 2.40 0.08 -11.53
C SER A 142 2.25 -1.30 -10.89
N GLY A 143 1.33 -1.47 -9.94
CA GLY A 143 1.04 -2.74 -9.29
C GLY A 143 0.30 -3.74 -10.18
N SER A 144 -0.13 -3.35 -11.38
CA SER A 144 -0.80 -4.24 -12.33
C SER A 144 -0.26 -4.05 -13.75
N ARG A 145 -0.18 -5.15 -14.53
CA ARG A 145 0.37 -5.13 -15.89
C ARG A 145 -0.66 -4.68 -16.91
N THR A 146 -1.88 -5.18 -16.79
CA THR A 146 -3.01 -4.82 -17.68
C THR A 146 -4.21 -4.27 -16.92
N GLY A 147 -4.29 -4.57 -15.62
CA GLY A 147 -5.33 -4.14 -14.71
C GLY A 147 -5.62 -5.22 -13.68
N LEU A 148 -5.79 -4.83 -12.42
CA LEU A 148 -5.93 -5.75 -11.28
C LEU A 148 -6.91 -6.90 -11.51
N ARG A 149 -8.10 -6.60 -12.05
CA ARG A 149 -9.13 -7.63 -12.28
C ARG A 149 -8.72 -8.62 -13.36
N THR A 150 -8.09 -8.15 -14.43
CA THR A 150 -7.62 -8.99 -15.53
C THR A 150 -6.46 -9.85 -15.06
N ASP A 151 -5.48 -9.25 -14.39
CA ASP A 151 -4.31 -9.95 -13.87
C ASP A 151 -4.71 -11.03 -12.85
N ILE A 152 -5.64 -10.73 -11.93
CA ILE A 152 -6.19 -11.72 -10.99
C ILE A 152 -6.88 -12.86 -11.75
N ARG A 153 -7.74 -12.56 -12.73
CA ARG A 153 -8.42 -13.58 -13.53
C ARG A 153 -7.44 -14.48 -14.30
N THR A 154 -6.33 -13.93 -14.80
CA THR A 154 -5.28 -14.69 -15.48
C THR A 154 -4.41 -15.47 -14.49
N ALA A 155 -4.26 -15.00 -13.25
CA ALA A 155 -3.48 -15.68 -12.21
C ALA A 155 -4.25 -16.85 -11.57
N ILE A 156 -5.58 -16.75 -11.42
CA ILE A 156 -6.42 -17.79 -10.78
C ILE A 156 -6.18 -19.20 -11.38
N PRO A 157 -6.20 -19.42 -12.71
CA PRO A 157 -5.92 -20.73 -13.27
C PRO A 157 -4.52 -21.27 -12.93
N LYS A 158 -3.54 -20.39 -12.72
CA LYS A 158 -2.16 -20.78 -12.37
C LYS A 158 -2.04 -21.28 -10.93
N LEU A 159 -3.06 -21.04 -10.09
CA LEU A 159 -3.18 -21.59 -8.75
C LEU A 159 -3.70 -23.04 -8.78
N ALA A 160 -4.13 -23.58 -9.93
CA ALA A 160 -4.55 -24.98 -10.04
C ALA A 160 -3.37 -25.96 -9.92
N VAL A 161 -3.67 -27.20 -9.56
CA VAL A 161 -2.68 -28.29 -9.39
C VAL A 161 -1.85 -28.43 -10.67
N ASN A 162 -0.53 -28.64 -10.53
CA ASN A 162 0.46 -28.74 -11.61
C ASN A 162 0.82 -27.44 -12.35
N ASN A 163 0.35 -26.28 -11.91
CA ASN A 163 0.78 -24.99 -12.46
C ASN A 163 1.90 -24.32 -11.63
N ALA A 164 2.49 -23.27 -12.19
CA ALA A 164 3.62 -22.54 -11.61
C ALA A 164 3.36 -21.96 -10.19
N LEU A 165 2.10 -21.76 -9.81
CA LEU A 165 1.70 -21.24 -8.49
C LEU A 165 1.04 -22.31 -7.60
N SER A 166 1.13 -23.58 -7.97
CA SER A 166 0.56 -24.70 -7.20
C SER A 166 1.16 -24.84 -5.79
N TYR A 167 2.35 -24.28 -5.56
CA TYR A 167 3.02 -24.25 -4.25
C TYR A 167 2.25 -23.49 -3.17
N PHE A 168 1.26 -22.65 -3.52
CA PHE A 168 0.39 -22.00 -2.53
C PHE A 168 -0.63 -22.94 -1.89
N GLY A 169 -0.83 -24.16 -2.42
CA GLY A 169 -1.62 -25.20 -1.78
C GLY A 169 -3.08 -24.80 -1.51
N LEU A 170 -3.69 -24.00 -2.40
CA LEU A 170 -5.09 -23.58 -2.30
C LEU A 170 -6.01 -24.69 -2.81
N TYR A 171 -6.06 -25.82 -2.10
CA TYR A 171 -7.03 -26.91 -2.30
C TYR A 171 -7.44 -27.49 -0.96
#